data_AF-A0A962MDT9-F1
#
_entry.id   AF-A0A962MDT9-F1
#
_cell.length_a   1.000
_cell.length_b   1.000
_cell.length_c   1.000
_cell.angle_alpha   90.00
_cell.angle_beta   90.00
_cell.angle_gamma   90.00
#
_symmetry.space_group_name_H-M   'P 1'
#
loop_
_entity.id
_entity.type
_entity.pdbx_description
1 polymer ?
#
loop_
_entity_poly.entity_id
_entity_poly.type
_entity_poly.pdbx_seq_one_letter_code
_entity_poly.pdbx_strand_id
1 'polypeptide(L)'
;DTLQQVQSLLQHEAFTIKNPNKVRALIGAFCHNPIHFHAASGAGYQFVADQVLALNALNPQIAARLLGSFTRWRKYDTVRQDLMRSHLQRILASTDLSPDVYEIAAKSLDTA
;
A
#
# COMPACT_ATOMS: atom_id res chain seq x y z
N ASP A 1 15.70 7.28 8.83
CA ASP A 1 15.18 6.96 7.49
C ASP A 1 13.72 7.39 7.38
N THR A 2 13.25 7.84 6.21
CA THR A 2 11.88 8.38 5.99
C THR A 2 10.80 7.37 6.34
N LEU A 3 10.97 6.10 5.93
CA LEU A 3 10.01 5.04 6.26
C LEU A 3 9.93 4.81 7.78
N GLN A 4 11.07 4.82 8.46
CA GLN A 4 11.13 4.68 9.92
C GLN A 4 10.39 5.83 10.64
N GLN A 5 10.51 7.06 10.13
CA GLN A 5 9.76 8.19 10.67
C GLN A 5 8.25 8.03 10.45
N VAL A 6 7.83 7.59 9.25
CA VAL A 6 6.42 7.29 8.96
C VAL A 6 5.87 6.21 9.89
N GLN A 7 6.62 5.12 10.09
CA GLN A 7 6.25 4.06 11.02
C GLN A 7 6.14 4.55 12.46
N SER A 8 7.07 5.40 12.91
CA SER A 8 6.99 6.03 14.23
C SER A 8 5.76 6.92 14.38
N LEU A 9 5.38 7.67 13.34
CA LEU A 9 4.21 8.53 13.35
C LEU A 9 2.88 7.77 13.40
N LEU A 10 2.86 6.48 13.01
CA LEU A 10 1.67 5.64 13.22
C LEU A 10 1.35 5.42 14.71
N GLN A 11 2.34 5.56 15.59
CA GLN A 11 2.18 5.42 17.05
C GLN A 11 1.96 6.77 17.75
N HIS A 12 1.98 7.88 17.02
CA HIS A 12 1.80 9.20 17.59
C HIS A 12 0.36 9.41 18.05
N GLU A 13 0.14 10.05 19.19
CA GLU A 13 -1.21 10.32 19.75
C GLU A 13 -2.14 11.07 18.78
N ALA A 14 -1.55 11.95 17.97
CA ALA A 14 -2.28 12.69 16.95
C ALA A 14 -2.62 11.85 15.71
N PHE A 15 -2.16 10.60 15.59
CA PHE A 15 -2.51 9.71 14.49
C PHE A 15 -3.61 8.72 14.89
N THR A 16 -4.52 8.44 13.96
CA THR A 16 -5.42 7.29 14.09
C THR A 16 -5.77 6.77 12.70
N ILE A 17 -5.64 5.45 12.53
CA ILE A 17 -5.93 4.77 11.27
C ILE A 17 -7.44 4.82 10.90
N LYS A 18 -8.31 5.11 11.88
CA LYS A 18 -9.75 5.28 11.67
C LYS A 18 -10.11 6.60 10.97
N ASN A 19 -9.21 7.58 10.95
CA ASN A 19 -9.45 8.87 10.29
C ASN A 19 -8.87 8.86 8.87
N PRO A 20 -9.71 8.89 7.81
CA PRO A 20 -9.25 8.83 6.42
C PRO A 20 -8.27 9.95 6.04
N ASN A 21 -8.45 11.15 6.62
CA ASN A 21 -7.59 12.29 6.31
C ASN A 21 -6.20 12.10 6.92
N LYS A 22 -6.10 11.53 8.12
CA LYS A 22 -4.80 11.22 8.76
C LYS A 22 -4.07 10.11 8.02
N VAL A 23 -4.79 9.06 7.60
CA VAL A 23 -4.22 7.99 6.74
C VAL A 23 -3.68 8.56 5.44
N ARG A 24 -4.46 9.42 4.76
CA ARG A 24 -4.02 10.07 3.51
C ARG A 24 -2.81 10.97 3.73
N ALA A 25 -2.82 11.77 4.80
CA ALA A 25 -1.75 12.72 5.09
C ALA A 25 -0.42 12.05 5.43
N LEU A 26 -0.45 10.86 6.05
CA LEU A 26 0.76 10.14 6.43
C LEU A 26 1.13 9.04 5.42
N ILE A 27 0.31 7.99 5.32
CA ILE A 27 0.59 6.81 4.50
C ILE A 27 0.43 7.16 3.02
N GLY A 28 -0.65 7.88 2.69
CA GLY A 28 -0.88 8.33 1.31
C GLY A 28 0.25 9.23 0.81
N ALA A 29 0.72 10.19 1.63
CA ALA A 29 1.87 11.02 1.27
C ALA A 29 3.16 10.22 1.10
N PHE A 30 3.41 9.20 1.93
CA PHE A 30 4.56 8.30 1.77
C PHE A 30 4.54 7.58 0.41
N CYS A 31 3.38 7.09 -0.05
CA CYS A 31 3.25 6.48 -1.39
C CYS A 31 3.65 7.43 -2.53
N HIS A 32 3.55 8.75 -2.33
CA HIS A 32 3.95 9.77 -3.32
C HIS A 32 5.42 10.15 -3.23
N ASN A 33 6.19 9.56 -2.32
CA ASN A 33 7.63 9.75 -2.23
C ASN A 33 8.35 8.61 -2.98
N PRO A 34 8.70 8.77 -4.28
CA PRO A 34 9.17 7.66 -5.09
C PRO A 34 10.51 7.09 -4.62
N ILE A 35 11.38 7.92 -4.04
CA ILE A 35 12.72 7.50 -3.58
C ILE A 35 12.59 6.46 -2.46
N HIS A 36 11.69 6.70 -1.50
CA HIS A 36 11.54 5.82 -0.34
C HIS A 36 10.46 4.75 -0.54
N PHE A 37 9.38 5.05 -1.27
CA PHE A 37 8.36 4.05 -1.57
C PHE A 37 8.90 2.97 -2.50
N HIS A 38 9.63 3.35 -3.55
CA HIS A 38 10.28 2.42 -4.47
C HIS A 38 11.74 2.14 -4.10
N ALA A 39 12.08 2.17 -2.81
CA ALA A 39 13.40 1.74 -2.36
C ALA A 39 13.65 0.28 -2.79
N ALA A 40 14.87 -0.04 -3.23
CA ALA A 40 15.22 -1.35 -3.77
C ALA A 40 15.04 -2.51 -2.77
N SER A 41 15.01 -2.21 -1.47
CA SER A 41 14.74 -3.19 -0.40
C SER A 41 13.30 -3.70 -0.38
N GLY A 42 12.36 -3.02 -1.05
CA GLY A 42 10.93 -3.38 -1.01
C GLY A 42 10.22 -3.04 0.30
N ALA A 43 10.91 -2.46 1.29
CA ALA A 43 10.34 -2.16 2.60
C ALA A 43 9.13 -1.19 2.51
N GLY A 44 9.16 -0.24 1.58
CA GLY A 44 8.04 0.65 1.31
C GLY A 44 6.80 -0.08 0.78
N TYR A 45 7.00 -1.09 -0.07
CA TYR A 45 5.90 -1.92 -0.59
C TYR A 45 5.30 -2.80 0.49
N GLN A 46 6.13 -3.48 1.29
CA GLN A 46 5.67 -4.28 2.41
C GLN A 46 4.83 -3.44 3.37
N PHE A 47 5.38 -2.27 3.77
CA PHE A 47 4.71 -1.33 4.66
C PHE A 47 3.32 -0.95 4.17
N VAL A 48 3.21 -0.45 2.93
CA VAL A 48 1.90 0.01 2.40
C VAL A 48 0.94 -1.15 2.23
N ALA A 49 1.41 -2.33 1.80
CA ALA A 49 0.55 -3.50 1.65
C ALA A 49 0.00 -4.00 3.01
N ASP A 50 0.78 -3.90 4.10
CA ASP A 50 0.29 -4.18 5.46
C ASP A 50 -0.80 -3.17 5.88
N GLN A 51 -0.62 -1.89 5.54
CA GLN A 51 -1.64 -0.87 5.81
C GLN A 51 -2.90 -1.11 4.99
N VAL A 52 -2.79 -1.55 3.73
CA VAL A 52 -3.94 -1.91 2.88
C VAL A 52 -4.74 -3.04 3.53
N LEU A 53 -4.10 -4.09 4.02
CA LEU A 53 -4.78 -5.20 4.69
C LEU A 53 -5.46 -4.75 5.99
N ALA A 54 -4.79 -3.94 6.80
CA ALA A 54 -5.37 -3.39 8.03
C ALA A 54 -6.59 -2.48 7.73
N LEU A 55 -6.49 -1.65 6.68
CA LEU A 55 -7.56 -0.76 6.26
C LEU A 55 -8.68 -1.49 5.53
N ASN A 56 -8.44 -2.64 4.91
CA ASN A 56 -9.48 -3.39 4.23
C ASN A 56 -10.63 -3.76 5.18
N ALA A 57 -10.32 -4.14 6.42
CA ALA A 57 -11.34 -4.44 7.43
C ALA A 57 -12.03 -3.18 8.01
N LEU A 58 -11.34 -2.04 8.05
CA LEU A 58 -11.81 -0.82 8.73
C LEU A 58 -12.50 0.17 7.77
N ASN A 59 -11.95 0.32 6.58
CA ASN A 59 -12.36 1.25 5.54
C ASN A 59 -11.83 0.79 4.15
N PRO A 60 -12.55 -0.13 3.49
CA PRO A 60 -12.25 -0.63 2.14
C PRO A 60 -11.89 0.45 1.12
N GLN A 61 -12.58 1.59 1.12
CA GLN A 61 -12.37 2.66 0.15
C GLN A 61 -11.00 3.32 0.29
N ILE A 62 -10.49 3.42 1.52
CA ILE A 62 -9.15 3.97 1.76
C ILE A 62 -8.07 2.94 1.44
N ALA A 63 -8.30 1.66 1.77
CA ALA A 63 -7.44 0.56 1.36
C ALA A 63 -7.28 0.52 -0.17
N ALA A 64 -8.39 0.56 -0.90
CA ALA A 64 -8.43 0.59 -2.36
C ALA A 64 -7.65 1.79 -2.93
N ARG A 65 -7.82 2.98 -2.35
CA ARG A 65 -7.10 4.19 -2.80
C ARG A 65 -5.59 4.08 -2.56
N LEU A 66 -5.14 3.51 -1.45
CA LEU A 66 -3.70 3.27 -1.20
C LEU A 66 -3.14 2.23 -2.16
N LEU A 67 -3.89 1.15 -2.42
CA LEU A 67 -3.51 0.11 -3.37
C LEU A 67 -3.31 0.66 -4.79
N GLY A 68 -3.98 1.76 -5.15
CA GLY A 68 -3.75 2.50 -6.39
C GLY A 68 -2.28 2.83 -6.67
N SER A 69 -1.45 3.00 -5.63
CA SER A 69 0.00 3.22 -5.76
C SER A 69 0.76 2.03 -6.38
N PHE A 70 0.19 0.82 -6.32
CA PHE A 70 0.77 -0.39 -6.90
C PHE A 70 0.45 -0.57 -8.40
N THR A 71 -0.55 0.14 -8.93
CA THR A 71 -1.10 -0.11 -10.28
C THR A 71 -0.11 0.12 -11.43
N ARG A 72 0.91 0.95 -11.22
CA ARG A 72 1.91 1.31 -12.26
C ARG A 72 3.18 0.47 -12.20
N TRP A 73 3.16 -0.67 -11.52
CA TRP A 73 4.34 -1.51 -11.27
C TRP A 73 5.13 -1.87 -12.54
N ARG A 74 4.47 -2.09 -13.68
CA ARG A 74 5.12 -2.43 -14.97
C ARG A 74 6.10 -1.38 -15.51
N LYS A 75 6.07 -0.15 -14.99
CA LYS A 75 6.97 0.94 -15.44
C LYS A 75 8.35 0.92 -14.76
N TYR A 76 8.54 0.07 -13.76
CA TYR A 76 9.78 -0.01 -13.00
C TYR A 76 10.68 -1.13 -13.53
N ASP A 77 11.92 -1.22 -13.03
CA ASP A 77 12.80 -2.36 -13.33
C ASP A 77 12.25 -3.68 -12.78
N THR A 78 12.81 -4.79 -13.26
CA THR A 78 12.35 -6.15 -12.96
C THR A 78 12.30 -6.44 -11.46
N VAL A 79 13.30 -5.99 -10.69
CA VAL A 79 13.34 -6.23 -9.24
C VAL A 79 12.14 -5.56 -8.56
N ARG A 80 11.86 -4.30 -8.89
CA ARG A 80 10.70 -3.58 -8.34
C ARG A 80 9.37 -4.15 -8.83
N GLN A 81 9.31 -4.59 -10.08
CA GLN A 81 8.13 -5.25 -10.64
C GLN A 81 7.77 -6.50 -9.83
N ASP A 82 8.76 -7.38 -9.60
CA ASP A 82 8.56 -8.63 -8.87
C ASP A 82 8.12 -8.38 -7.43
N LEU A 83 8.72 -7.41 -6.73
CA LEU A 83 8.33 -7.04 -5.37
C LEU A 83 6.91 -6.48 -5.29
N MET A 84 6.54 -5.58 -6.20
CA MET A 84 5.18 -5.02 -6.22
C MET A 84 4.15 -6.10 -6.57
N ARG A 85 4.47 -6.98 -7.54
CA ARG A 85 3.63 -8.11 -7.93
C ARG A 85 3.44 -9.10 -6.78
N SER A 86 4.50 -9.44 -6.04
CA SER A 86 4.38 -10.35 -4.90
C SER A 86 3.49 -9.78 -3.80
N HIS A 87 3.54 -8.46 -3.56
CA HIS A 87 2.64 -7.82 -2.59
C HIS A 87 1.20 -7.70 -3.08
N LEU A 88 0.96 -7.47 -4.38
CA LEU A 88 -0.38 -7.54 -4.97
C LEU A 88 -0.99 -8.95 -4.83
N GLN A 89 -0.20 -9.99 -5.12
CA GLN A 89 -0.61 -11.39 -4.94
C GLN A 89 -0.89 -11.71 -3.47
N ARG A 90 -0.05 -11.23 -2.55
CA ARG A 90 -0.27 -11.37 -1.10
C ARG A 90 -1.59 -10.74 -0.65
N ILE A 91 -1.93 -9.57 -1.17
CA ILE A 91 -3.20 -8.89 -0.84
C ILE A 91 -4.39 -9.69 -1.37
N LEU A 92 -4.33 -10.18 -2.62
CA LEU A 92 -5.37 -11.02 -3.20
C LEU A 92 -5.59 -12.34 -2.47
N ALA A 93 -4.53 -12.91 -1.88
CA ALA A 93 -4.61 -14.15 -1.11
C ALA A 93 -5.26 -13.99 0.28
N SER A 94 -5.65 -12.78 0.69
CA SER A 94 -6.33 -12.52 1.95
C SER A 94 -7.77 -13.04 1.93
N THR A 95 -8.19 -13.73 2.99
CA THR A 95 -9.50 -14.41 3.08
C THR A 95 -10.70 -13.47 3.08
N ASP A 96 -10.55 -12.26 3.64
CA ASP A 96 -11.66 -11.33 3.87
C ASP A 96 -11.50 -10.03 3.07
N LEU A 97 -11.06 -10.14 1.81
CA LEU A 97 -10.83 -8.98 0.96
C LEU A 97 -12.15 -8.36 0.49
N SER A 98 -12.30 -7.05 0.68
CA SER A 98 -13.45 -6.32 0.16
C SER A 98 -13.48 -6.32 -1.37
N PRO A 99 -14.67 -6.22 -2.00
CA PRO A 99 -14.79 -6.17 -3.46
C PRO A 99 -13.94 -5.07 -4.11
N ASP A 100 -13.92 -3.86 -3.51
CA ASP A 100 -13.15 -2.72 -4.02
C ASP A 100 -11.64 -3.01 -4.07
N VAL A 101 -11.10 -3.62 -3.01
CA VAL A 101 -9.67 -3.94 -2.92
C VAL A 101 -9.34 -5.13 -3.84
N TYR A 102 -10.21 -6.14 -3.88
CA TYR A 102 -10.08 -7.27 -4.80
C TYR A 102 -10.03 -6.80 -6.25
N GLU A 103 -10.98 -5.96 -6.67
CA GLU A 103 -11.06 -5.47 -8.05
C GLU A 103 -9.77 -4.75 -8.47
N ILE A 104 -9.25 -3.85 -7.63
CA ILE A 104 -8.01 -3.12 -7.95
C ILE A 104 -6.81 -4.06 -7.99
N ALA A 105 -6.71 -4.98 -7.03
CA ALA A 105 -5.58 -5.92 -6.97
C ALA A 105 -5.60 -6.89 -8.17
N ALA A 106 -6.76 -7.46 -8.48
CA ALA A 106 -6.97 -8.37 -9.61
C ALA A 106 -6.69 -7.66 -10.93
N LYS A 107 -7.32 -6.50 -11.20
CA LYS A 107 -7.06 -5.74 -12.45
C LYS A 107 -5.60 -5.33 -12.61
N SER A 108 -4.91 -5.04 -11.51
CA SER A 108 -3.48 -4.71 -11.54
C SER A 108 -2.61 -5.90 -11.97
N LEU A 109 -3.05 -7.13 -11.69
CA LEU A 109 -2.36 -8.37 -12.09
C LEU A 109 -2.87 -8.93 -13.43
N ASP A 110 -4.17 -8.86 -13.73
CA ASP A 110 -4.79 -9.43 -14.95
C ASP A 110 -4.35 -8.75 -16.23
N THR A 111 -3.94 -7.50 -16.15
CA THR A 111 -3.33 -6.80 -17.30
C THR A 111 -1.90 -7.26 -17.59
N ALA A 112 -1.41 -8.35 -16.97
CA ALA A 112 -0.05 -8.86 -17.10
C ALA A 112 0.06 -9.97 -18.16
#